data_AF-A0A3P5ZM91-F1
#
_entry.id   AF-A0A3P5ZM91-F1
#
_cell.length_a   1.000
_cell.length_b   1.000
_cell.length_c   1.000
_cell.angle_alpha   90.00
_cell.angle_beta   90.00
_cell.angle_gamma   90.00
#
_symmetry.space_group_name_H-M   'P 1'
#
loop_
_entity.id
_entity.type
_entity.pdbx_description
1 polymer ?
#
loop_
_entity_poly.entity_id
_entity_poly.type
_entity_poly.pdbx_seq_one_letter_code
_entity_poly.pdbx_strand_id
1 'polypeptide(L)'
;MESDHDPKEAAGLIPQKNVTMTNESIADENHNDVCLKTERLSSEETNGNANESSKAVRGGAVWDIFRREDVPKLIEYLKRHKHEFRHFYNEPVKSVIHPIHDQSMFLSESQKKQLKEEFDIEPWTFEQHLGEAVFIPAGCPHQVRNIQSCIKVALGFVAPESVEECLRLTQEFRRLPKDHRTNEDKLEIKEIVIHAASSAMREAKGLI
;
A
#
# COMPACT_ATOMS: atom_id res chain seq x y z
N MET A 1 -23.80 16.69 63.74
CA MET A 1 -23.70 17.97 63.02
C MET A 1 -22.40 17.90 62.23
N GLU A 2 -22.32 17.09 61.16
CA GLU A 2 -23.02 17.23 59.88
C GLU A 2 -22.83 18.62 59.27
N SER A 3 -21.95 18.72 58.27
CA SER A 3 -22.33 19.21 56.94
C SER A 3 -21.17 18.98 55.96
N ASP A 4 -21.46 18.15 54.96
CA ASP A 4 -20.77 18.00 53.69
C ASP A 4 -20.58 19.35 52.99
N HIS A 5 -19.43 19.54 52.33
CA HIS A 5 -19.47 20.00 50.94
C HIS A 5 -18.21 19.62 50.15
N ASP A 6 -18.43 18.71 49.20
CA ASP A 6 -17.58 18.31 48.09
C ASP A 6 -17.40 19.44 47.06
N PRO A 7 -16.19 19.71 46.52
CA PRO A 7 -16.06 20.38 45.24
C PRO A 7 -15.67 19.36 44.15
N LYS A 8 -16.73 18.96 43.44
CA LYS A 8 -16.81 18.40 42.08
C LYS A 8 -15.51 18.41 41.26
N GLU A 9 -15.16 17.21 40.79
CA GLU A 9 -14.40 16.94 39.57
C GLU A 9 -14.81 17.88 38.44
N ALA A 10 -13.89 18.77 38.04
CA ALA A 10 -13.93 19.41 36.74
C ALA A 10 -13.40 18.40 35.71
N ALA A 11 -14.30 17.63 35.11
CA ALA A 11 -14.05 16.89 33.88
C ALA A 11 -13.71 17.89 32.77
N GLY A 12 -12.42 18.15 32.59
CA GLY A 12 -11.92 18.86 31.41
C GLY A 12 -12.14 17.97 30.19
N LEU A 13 -13.15 18.28 29.38
CA LEU A 13 -13.26 17.77 28.02
C LEU A 13 -11.95 18.12 27.29
N ILE A 14 -11.18 17.10 26.93
CA ILE A 14 -10.13 17.24 25.93
C ILE A 14 -10.86 17.54 24.61
N PRO A 15 -10.61 18.70 23.96
CA PRO A 15 -11.24 18.98 22.68
C PRO A 15 -10.78 17.91 21.70
N GLN A 16 -11.73 17.20 21.08
CA GLN A 16 -11.46 16.42 19.90
C GLN A 16 -10.80 17.36 18.88
N LYS A 17 -9.51 17.16 18.64
CA LYS A 17 -8.87 17.78 17.49
C LYS A 17 -9.58 17.20 16.28
N ASN A 18 -10.33 18.04 15.60
CA ASN A 18 -10.87 17.74 14.28
C ASN A 18 -9.71 17.18 13.44
N VAL A 19 -9.82 15.90 13.08
CA VAL A 19 -8.95 15.31 12.06
C VAL A 19 -9.32 16.01 10.77
N THR A 20 -8.56 17.06 10.45
CA THR A 20 -8.52 17.59 9.10
C THR A 20 -7.93 16.49 8.25
N MET A 21 -8.78 15.79 7.49
CA MET A 21 -8.35 14.91 6.40
C MET A 21 -7.57 15.77 5.41
N THR A 22 -6.25 15.83 5.56
CA THR A 22 -5.39 16.29 4.47
C THR A 22 -5.45 15.22 3.40
N ASN A 23 -6.31 15.46 2.41
CA ASN A 23 -6.25 14.78 1.12
C ASN A 23 -4.89 15.10 0.48
N GLU A 24 -3.86 14.33 0.80
CA GLU A 24 -2.69 14.24 -0.04
C GLU A 24 -2.94 13.15 -1.06
N SER A 25 -3.57 13.55 -2.16
CA SER A 25 -3.46 12.83 -3.42
C SER A 25 -2.00 12.85 -3.84
N ILE A 26 -1.30 11.71 -3.77
CA ILE A 26 -0.13 11.52 -4.62
C ILE A 26 -0.66 11.16 -6.01
N ALA A 27 -1.18 12.19 -6.68
CA ALA A 27 -1.26 12.21 -8.12
C ALA A 27 0.14 12.59 -8.61
N ASP A 28 0.87 11.62 -9.13
CA ASP A 28 2.10 11.88 -9.87
C ASP A 28 1.69 12.38 -11.26
N GLU A 29 1.43 13.68 -11.39
CA GLU A 29 1.34 14.36 -12.66
C GLU A 29 2.72 14.95 -13.00
N ASN A 30 3.44 14.33 -13.94
CA ASN A 30 3.98 15.04 -15.11
C ASN A 30 4.70 14.11 -16.10
N HIS A 31 3.94 13.67 -17.09
CA HIS A 31 4.25 13.73 -18.52
C HIS A 31 5.73 13.65 -18.95
N ASN A 32 6.13 12.47 -19.44
CA ASN A 32 6.68 12.31 -20.79
C ASN A 32 6.88 10.82 -21.10
N ASP A 33 5.79 10.20 -21.56
CA ASP A 33 5.94 9.12 -22.54
C ASP A 33 4.96 9.41 -23.69
N VAL A 34 5.52 9.89 -24.79
CA VAL A 34 4.78 10.21 -26.00
C VAL A 34 4.39 8.89 -26.66
N CYS A 35 3.12 8.54 -26.58
CA CYS A 35 2.45 7.85 -27.67
C CYS A 35 1.11 8.52 -27.94
N LEU A 36 1.16 9.77 -28.41
CA LEU A 36 0.01 10.38 -29.08
C LEU A 36 -0.14 9.73 -30.46
N LYS A 37 -0.95 8.68 -30.53
CA LYS A 37 -1.85 8.49 -31.67
C LYS A 37 -3.26 8.79 -31.21
N THR A 38 -3.56 10.09 -31.16
CA THR A 38 -4.92 10.59 -31.14
C THR A 38 -5.48 10.43 -32.55
N GLU A 39 -6.11 9.30 -32.85
CA GLU A 39 -7.06 9.28 -33.97
C GLU A 39 -8.29 10.07 -33.53
N ARG A 40 -8.61 11.10 -34.31
CA ARG A 40 -9.78 11.95 -34.09
C ARG A 40 -11.03 11.07 -34.10
N LEU A 41 -11.84 11.17 -33.05
CA LEU A 41 -13.23 10.73 -33.08
C LEU A 41 -13.99 11.61 -34.08
N SER A 42 -14.04 11.18 -35.33
CA SER A 42 -15.13 11.56 -36.22
C SER A 42 -16.33 10.70 -35.85
N SER A 43 -17.42 11.35 -35.47
CA SER A 43 -18.74 10.75 -35.38
C SER A 43 -19.16 10.27 -36.77
N GLU A 44 -18.93 8.99 -37.06
CA GLU A 44 -19.58 8.28 -38.14
C GLU A 44 -20.57 7.30 -37.54
N GLU A 45 -21.86 7.62 -37.65
CA GLU A 45 -22.91 6.63 -37.56
C GLU A 45 -22.67 5.58 -38.65
N THR A 46 -22.51 4.31 -38.26
CA THR A 46 -22.64 3.22 -39.23
C THR A 46 -23.36 2.02 -38.62
N ASN A 47 -24.41 1.64 -39.34
CA ASN A 47 -25.30 0.52 -39.11
C ASN A 47 -24.58 -0.82 -38.90
N GLY A 48 -25.11 -1.57 -37.93
CA GLY A 48 -25.25 -3.03 -37.89
C GLY A 48 -24.21 -3.91 -38.58
N ASN A 49 -23.39 -4.59 -37.78
CA ASN A 49 -23.25 -6.03 -37.95
C ASN A 49 -22.85 -6.70 -36.62
N ALA A 50 -23.72 -7.59 -36.15
CA ALA A 50 -23.51 -8.40 -34.96
C ALA A 50 -22.41 -9.43 -35.25
N ASN A 51 -21.21 -9.13 -34.79
CA ASN A 51 -20.17 -10.13 -34.56
C ASN A 51 -19.61 -9.86 -33.16
N GLU A 52 -20.41 -10.21 -32.14
CA GLU A 52 -19.97 -10.29 -30.75
C GLU A 52 -18.97 -11.44 -30.61
N SER A 53 -17.75 -11.24 -31.13
CA SER A 53 -16.59 -11.80 -30.46
C SER A 53 -16.58 -11.13 -29.09
N SER A 54 -16.89 -11.88 -28.04
CA SER A 54 -16.80 -11.43 -26.66
C SER A 54 -15.46 -10.73 -26.46
N LYS A 55 -15.43 -9.40 -26.52
CA LYS A 55 -14.22 -8.63 -26.23
C LYS A 55 -13.92 -8.94 -24.78
N ALA A 56 -12.92 -9.78 -24.55
CA ALA A 56 -12.44 -10.06 -23.21
C ALA A 56 -12.21 -8.71 -22.53
N VAL A 57 -12.94 -8.46 -21.44
CA VAL A 57 -12.84 -7.21 -20.70
C VAL A 57 -11.43 -7.20 -20.13
N ARG A 58 -10.55 -6.38 -20.72
CA ARG A 58 -9.16 -6.26 -20.29
C ARG A 58 -9.14 -5.70 -18.86
N GLY A 59 -8.25 -6.21 -18.01
CA GLY A 59 -8.06 -5.70 -16.65
C GLY A 59 -7.66 -4.21 -16.64
N GLY A 60 -7.80 -3.57 -15.48
CA GLY A 60 -7.40 -2.19 -15.25
C GLY A 60 -5.94 -2.05 -14.79
N ALA A 61 -5.47 -2.98 -13.95
CA ALA A 61 -4.13 -2.95 -13.39
C ALA A 61 -3.53 -4.35 -13.26
N VAL A 62 -2.21 -4.46 -13.39
CA VAL A 62 -1.44 -5.67 -13.07
C VAL A 62 -0.80 -5.49 -11.71
N TRP A 63 -0.96 -6.50 -10.86
CA TRP A 63 -0.36 -6.58 -9.53
C TRP A 63 0.73 -7.63 -9.54
N ASP A 64 1.82 -7.34 -8.83
CA ASP A 64 2.82 -8.32 -8.40
C ASP A 64 2.89 -8.28 -6.88
N ILE A 65 2.58 -9.39 -6.22
CA ILE A 65 2.65 -9.52 -4.74
C ILE A 65 3.72 -10.54 -4.38
N PHE A 66 4.71 -10.10 -3.62
CA PHE A 66 5.81 -10.95 -3.15
C PHE A 66 5.50 -11.52 -1.77
N ARG A 67 5.97 -12.75 -1.53
CA ARG A 67 5.86 -13.38 -0.22
C ARG A 67 6.71 -12.62 0.80
N ARG A 68 6.22 -12.57 2.03
CA ARG A 68 6.92 -11.90 3.14
C ARG A 68 8.22 -12.61 3.51
N GLU A 69 8.22 -13.93 3.39
CA GLU A 69 9.37 -14.80 3.70
C GLU A 69 10.53 -14.54 2.75
N ASP A 70 10.25 -14.07 1.53
CA ASP A 70 11.23 -13.77 0.51
C ASP A 70 11.88 -12.38 0.69
N VAL A 71 11.36 -11.54 1.59
CA VAL A 71 11.81 -10.15 1.79
C VAL A 71 13.33 -10.03 2.00
N PRO A 72 14.00 -10.83 2.84
CA PRO A 72 15.44 -10.70 3.04
C PRO A 72 16.25 -10.91 1.75
N LYS A 73 15.88 -11.92 0.96
CA LYS A 73 16.51 -12.23 -0.32
C LYS A 73 16.15 -11.20 -1.41
N LEU A 74 14.90 -10.72 -1.40
CA LEU A 74 14.47 -9.66 -2.31
C LEU A 74 15.25 -8.35 -2.05
N ILE A 75 15.50 -8.00 -0.79
CA ILE A 75 16.36 -6.86 -0.42
C ILE A 75 17.78 -7.06 -0.95
N GLU A 76 18.32 -8.28 -0.87
CA GLU A 76 19.64 -8.61 -1.41
C GLU A 76 19.69 -8.41 -2.94
N TYR A 77 18.72 -8.96 -3.67
CA TYR A 77 18.57 -8.77 -5.10
C TYR A 77 18.52 -7.27 -5.46
N LEU A 78 17.61 -6.52 -4.83
CA LEU A 78 17.46 -5.10 -5.12
C LEU A 78 18.74 -4.29 -4.84
N LYS A 79 19.51 -4.64 -3.79
CA LYS A 79 20.80 -3.99 -3.52
C LYS A 79 21.85 -4.33 -4.58
N ARG A 80 21.92 -5.60 -5.00
CA ARG A 80 22.87 -6.08 -6.00
C ARG A 80 22.61 -5.43 -7.37
N HIS A 81 21.35 -5.33 -7.74
CA HIS A 81 20.92 -4.86 -9.06
C HIS A 81 20.46 -3.40 -9.08
N LYS A 82 20.66 -2.63 -7.99
CA LYS A 82 20.17 -1.23 -7.88
C LYS A 82 20.52 -0.34 -9.08
N HIS A 83 21.67 -0.57 -9.70
CA HIS A 83 22.17 0.22 -10.83
C HIS A 83 21.41 -0.02 -12.15
N GLU A 84 20.64 -1.11 -12.22
CA GLU A 84 19.75 -1.42 -13.34
C GLU A 84 18.44 -0.64 -13.28
N PHE A 85 18.08 -0.12 -12.10
CA PHE A 85 16.87 0.66 -11.89
C PHE A 85 17.10 2.14 -12.18
N ARG A 86 16.02 2.82 -12.58
CA ARG A 86 16.03 4.24 -12.91
C ARG A 86 14.91 4.97 -12.17
N HIS A 87 15.19 6.19 -11.76
CA HIS A 87 14.22 7.12 -11.21
C HIS A 87 13.29 7.67 -12.30
N PHE A 88 12.26 8.41 -11.88
CA PHE A 88 11.29 9.06 -12.76
C PHE A 88 11.92 9.90 -13.88
N TYR A 89 13.01 10.61 -13.58
CA TYR A 89 13.77 11.40 -14.56
C TYR A 89 14.74 10.57 -15.42
N ASN A 90 14.57 9.24 -15.46
CA ASN A 90 15.42 8.28 -16.18
C ASN A 90 16.89 8.20 -15.68
N GLU A 91 17.17 8.80 -14.53
CA GLU A 91 18.49 8.77 -13.87
C GLU A 91 18.72 7.44 -13.12
N PRO A 92 19.92 6.84 -13.17
CA PRO A 92 20.21 5.61 -12.42
C PRO A 92 20.06 5.76 -10.91
N VAL A 93 19.59 4.71 -10.24
CA VAL A 93 19.49 4.69 -8.76
C VAL A 93 20.88 4.53 -8.14
N LYS A 94 21.42 5.63 -7.58
CA LYS A 94 22.78 5.67 -7.02
C LYS A 94 22.86 5.08 -5.61
N SER A 95 21.91 5.43 -4.75
CA SER A 95 21.85 5.02 -3.35
C SER A 95 20.41 4.83 -2.89
N VAL A 96 20.20 3.84 -2.03
CA VAL A 96 18.93 3.58 -1.35
C VAL A 96 19.21 3.42 0.14
N ILE A 97 18.38 4.03 0.98
CA ILE A 97 18.40 3.84 2.44
C ILE A 97 17.86 2.45 2.73
N HIS A 98 16.68 2.14 2.21
CA HIS A 98 16.09 0.82 2.26
C HIS A 98 15.43 0.45 0.91
N PRO A 99 15.90 -0.60 0.21
CA PRO A 99 15.43 -0.94 -1.14
C PRO A 99 13.92 -1.03 -1.35
N ILE A 100 13.18 -1.52 -0.35
CA ILE A 100 11.72 -1.66 -0.40
C ILE A 100 11.03 -0.37 0.09
N HIS A 101 11.35 0.11 1.30
CA HIS A 101 10.70 1.29 1.90
C HIS A 101 10.96 2.61 1.16
N ASP A 102 12.07 2.70 0.42
CA ASP A 102 12.38 3.81 -0.49
C ASP A 102 11.46 3.85 -1.72
N GLN A 103 10.70 2.78 -2.00
CA GLN A 103 9.75 2.60 -3.12
C GLN A 103 10.20 3.33 -4.40
N SER A 104 11.47 3.14 -4.78
CA SER A 104 12.13 3.84 -5.88
C SER A 104 12.48 2.90 -7.04
N MET A 105 12.13 1.62 -6.91
CA MET A 105 12.44 0.55 -7.85
C MET A 105 11.17 -0.20 -8.22
N PHE A 106 11.01 -0.51 -9.50
CA PHE A 106 9.91 -1.31 -10.06
C PHE A 106 10.53 -2.43 -10.90
N LEU A 107 10.16 -3.68 -10.63
CA LEU A 107 10.69 -4.84 -11.36
C LEU A 107 9.94 -5.01 -12.69
N SER A 108 10.68 -4.90 -13.79
CA SER A 108 10.17 -5.28 -15.11
C SER A 108 10.02 -6.80 -15.24
N GLU A 109 9.37 -7.27 -16.31
CA GLU A 109 9.28 -8.72 -16.60
C GLU A 109 10.66 -9.39 -16.73
N SER A 110 11.64 -8.71 -17.33
CA SER A 110 13.01 -9.24 -17.43
C SER A 110 13.68 -9.35 -16.06
N GLN A 111 13.45 -8.37 -15.18
CA GLN A 111 13.99 -8.38 -13.82
C GLN A 111 13.29 -9.40 -12.93
N LYS A 112 11.97 -9.60 -13.08
CA LYS A 112 11.25 -10.69 -12.40
C LYS A 112 11.78 -12.07 -12.82
N LYS A 113 12.09 -12.26 -14.11
CA LYS A 113 12.74 -13.49 -14.59
C LYS A 113 14.13 -13.68 -13.98
N GLN A 114 14.95 -12.63 -13.96
CA GLN A 114 16.28 -12.68 -13.33
C GLN A 114 16.20 -12.98 -11.82
N LEU A 115 15.25 -12.36 -11.11
CA LEU A 115 15.00 -12.62 -9.70
C LEU A 115 14.64 -14.11 -9.46
N LYS A 116 13.82 -14.70 -10.33
CA LYS A 116 13.48 -16.13 -10.27
C LYS A 116 14.71 -17.01 -10.51
N GLU A 117 15.53 -16.68 -11.49
CA GLU A 117 16.74 -17.45 -11.83
C GLU A 117 17.81 -17.37 -10.73
N GLU A 118 18.04 -16.20 -10.14
CA GLU A 118 19.12 -15.99 -9.16
C GLU A 118 18.73 -16.30 -7.71
N PHE A 119 17.47 -16.08 -7.33
CA PHE A 119 17.01 -16.17 -5.94
C PHE A 119 15.85 -17.14 -5.71
N ASP A 120 15.32 -17.75 -6.77
CA ASP A 120 14.12 -18.60 -6.75
C ASP A 120 12.87 -17.88 -6.21
N ILE A 121 12.76 -16.58 -6.48
CA ILE A 121 11.63 -15.75 -6.05
C ILE A 121 10.79 -15.37 -7.27
N GLU A 122 9.49 -15.61 -7.19
CA GLU A 122 8.50 -15.12 -8.14
C GLU A 122 7.34 -14.45 -7.40
N PRO A 123 6.85 -13.29 -7.86
CA PRO A 123 5.63 -12.71 -7.31
C PRO A 123 4.40 -13.47 -7.79
N TRP A 124 3.31 -13.33 -7.05
CA TRP A 124 1.97 -13.61 -7.56
C TRP A 124 1.55 -12.48 -8.50
N THR A 125 1.59 -12.75 -9.81
CA THR A 125 1.21 -11.78 -10.85
C THR A 125 -0.22 -12.01 -11.32
N PHE A 126 -1.08 -10.98 -11.29
CA PHE A 126 -2.46 -11.08 -11.79
C PHE A 126 -3.04 -9.73 -12.25
N GLU A 127 -4.06 -9.78 -13.09
CA GLU A 127 -4.85 -8.61 -13.52
C GLU A 127 -6.01 -8.36 -12.55
N GLN A 128 -6.17 -7.11 -12.12
CA GLN A 128 -7.34 -6.63 -11.40
C GLN A 128 -8.33 -6.00 -12.39
N HIS A 129 -9.57 -6.46 -12.35
CA HIS A 129 -10.71 -5.97 -13.11
C HIS A 129 -11.55 -4.99 -12.29
N LEU A 130 -12.46 -4.27 -12.98
CA LEU A 130 -13.36 -3.33 -12.32
C LEU A 130 -14.24 -4.04 -11.28
N GLY A 131 -14.27 -3.50 -10.06
CA GLY A 131 -15.06 -4.05 -8.95
C GLY A 131 -14.34 -5.12 -8.12
N GLU A 132 -13.16 -5.59 -8.53
CA GLU A 132 -12.38 -6.55 -7.75
C GLU A 132 -11.65 -5.87 -6.59
N ALA A 133 -11.69 -6.52 -5.42
CA ALA A 133 -10.90 -6.13 -4.26
C ALA A 133 -9.62 -6.99 -4.18
N VAL A 134 -8.49 -6.34 -3.92
CA VAL A 134 -7.20 -7.01 -3.72
C VAL A 134 -6.82 -6.92 -2.25
N PHE A 135 -6.62 -8.07 -1.61
CA PHE A 135 -6.14 -8.17 -0.24
C PHE A 135 -4.63 -8.37 -0.22
N ILE A 136 -3.92 -7.52 0.51
CA ILE A 136 -2.46 -7.56 0.64
C ILE A 136 -2.12 -7.80 2.11
N PRO A 137 -1.65 -8.99 2.50
CA PRO A 137 -1.30 -9.28 3.89
C PRO A 137 -0.09 -8.47 4.36
N ALA A 138 -0.09 -8.04 5.64
CA ALA A 138 0.90 -7.17 6.27
C ALA A 138 2.28 -7.08 5.58
N GLY A 139 3.37 -7.71 6.00
CA GLY A 139 4.71 -7.50 5.39
C GLY A 139 4.96 -7.98 3.96
N CYS A 140 3.97 -8.07 3.06
CA CYS A 140 4.16 -8.48 1.67
C CYS A 140 4.51 -7.28 0.76
N PRO A 141 5.72 -7.22 0.18
CA PRO A 141 6.06 -6.23 -0.84
C PRO A 141 5.16 -6.40 -2.06
N HIS A 142 4.81 -5.31 -2.72
CA HIS A 142 3.98 -5.35 -3.91
C HIS A 142 4.27 -4.17 -4.83
N GLN A 143 3.96 -4.34 -6.11
CA GLN A 143 4.00 -3.29 -7.13
C GLN A 143 2.77 -3.37 -8.02
N VAL A 144 2.37 -2.22 -8.58
CA VAL A 144 1.15 -2.10 -9.38
C VAL A 144 1.45 -1.34 -10.65
N ARG A 145 1.00 -1.85 -11.79
CA ARG A 145 1.08 -1.18 -13.09
C ARG A 145 -0.31 -1.03 -13.68
N ASN A 146 -0.75 0.21 -13.83
CA ASN A 146 -2.00 0.52 -14.53
C ASN A 146 -1.84 0.20 -16.02
N ILE A 147 -2.73 -0.63 -16.56
CA ILE A 147 -2.82 -0.93 -18.00
C ILE A 147 -3.95 -0.15 -18.69
N GLN A 148 -4.80 0.50 -17.88
CA GLN A 148 -5.82 1.47 -18.24
C GLN A 148 -5.87 2.59 -17.18
N SER A 149 -6.53 3.72 -17.47
CA SER A 149 -6.83 4.73 -16.45
C SER A 149 -7.67 4.12 -15.33
N CYS A 150 -7.18 4.21 -14.09
CA CYS A 150 -7.79 3.57 -12.93
C CYS A 150 -7.93 4.54 -11.77
N ILE A 151 -9.09 4.51 -11.10
CA ILE A 151 -9.26 5.07 -9.76
C ILE A 151 -9.31 3.88 -8.79
N LYS A 152 -8.56 3.96 -7.69
CA LYS A 152 -8.51 2.93 -6.65
C LYS A 152 -8.76 3.55 -5.29
N VAL A 153 -9.48 2.84 -4.44
CA VAL A 153 -9.66 3.18 -3.03
C VAL A 153 -9.01 2.09 -2.20
N ALA A 154 -8.17 2.48 -1.24
CA ALA A 154 -7.48 1.56 -0.34
C ALA A 154 -7.83 1.91 1.11
N LEU A 155 -7.99 0.87 1.93
CA LEU A 155 -8.23 0.98 3.36
C LEU A 155 -7.24 0.07 4.09
N GLY A 156 -6.48 0.64 5.03
CA GLY A 156 -5.64 -0.14 5.94
C GLY A 156 -6.47 -0.69 7.10
N PHE A 157 -6.26 -1.95 7.46
CA PHE A 157 -6.82 -2.57 8.66
C PHE A 157 -5.81 -3.52 9.30
N VAL A 158 -6.02 -3.87 10.57
CA VAL A 158 -5.19 -4.82 11.30
C VAL A 158 -6.02 -6.05 11.64
N ALA A 159 -5.75 -7.15 10.93
CA ALA A 159 -6.32 -8.44 11.28
C ALA A 159 -5.60 -9.05 12.50
N PRO A 160 -6.29 -9.74 13.42
CA PRO A 160 -5.67 -10.34 14.61
C PRO A 160 -4.44 -11.21 14.28
N GLU A 161 -4.52 -12.03 13.23
CA GLU A 161 -3.44 -12.91 12.77
C GLU A 161 -2.21 -12.16 12.23
N SER A 162 -2.35 -10.87 11.93
CA SER A 162 -1.26 -10.03 11.40
C SER A 162 -0.64 -9.12 12.46
N VAL A 163 -1.14 -9.12 13.71
CA VAL A 163 -0.70 -8.18 14.76
C VAL A 163 0.80 -8.25 15.02
N GLU A 164 1.34 -9.47 15.18
CA GLU A 164 2.78 -9.67 15.43
C GLU A 164 3.64 -9.07 14.32
N GLU A 165 3.23 -9.31 13.08
CA GLU A 165 3.97 -8.88 11.90
C GLU A 165 3.86 -7.38 11.66
N CYS A 166 2.69 -6.80 11.90
CA CYS A 166 2.52 -5.36 11.90
C CYS A 166 3.36 -4.69 13.01
N LEU A 167 3.43 -5.27 14.22
CA LEU A 167 4.30 -4.76 15.30
C LEU A 167 5.78 -4.83 14.90
N ARG A 168 6.22 -5.93 14.27
CA ARG A 168 7.58 -6.08 13.75
C ARG A 168 7.90 -5.00 12.72
N LEU A 169 7.01 -4.75 11.76
CA LEU A 169 7.16 -3.72 10.74
C LEU A 169 7.19 -2.31 11.34
N THR A 170 6.32 -2.00 12.29
CA THR A 170 6.36 -0.73 13.02
C THR A 170 7.71 -0.51 13.70
N GLN A 171 8.33 -1.55 14.26
CA GLN A 171 9.68 -1.44 14.82
C GLN A 171 10.76 -1.29 13.74
N GLU A 172 10.61 -1.91 12.58
CA GLU A 172 11.51 -1.77 11.44
C GLU A 172 11.50 -0.33 10.92
N PHE A 173 10.32 0.27 10.75
CA PHE A 173 10.15 1.66 10.32
C PHE A 173 10.78 2.66 11.28
N ARG A 174 10.66 2.44 12.59
CA ARG A 174 11.28 3.30 13.62
C ARG A 174 12.82 3.30 13.57
N ARG A 175 13.44 2.29 12.95
CA ARG A 175 14.90 2.23 12.76
C ARG A 175 15.37 3.01 11.52
N LEU A 176 14.45 3.42 10.64
CA LEU A 176 14.76 4.30 9.51
C LEU A 176 15.13 5.70 10.03
N PRO A 177 15.84 6.53 9.23
CA PRO A 177 16.11 7.92 9.58
C PRO A 177 14.82 8.68 9.92
N LYS A 178 14.89 9.63 10.86
CA LYS A 178 13.71 10.37 11.36
C LYS A 178 12.92 11.06 10.23
N ASP A 179 13.63 11.57 9.23
CA ASP A 179 13.04 12.27 8.09
C ASP A 179 12.69 11.32 6.93
N HIS A 180 12.74 10.01 7.14
CA HIS A 180 12.33 9.03 6.14
C HIS A 180 10.80 9.00 6.06
N ARG A 181 10.24 9.17 4.86
CA ARG A 181 8.79 9.20 4.59
C ARG A 181 7.96 8.00 5.10
N THR A 182 8.63 6.89 5.41
CA THR A 182 8.02 5.64 5.89
C THR A 182 8.17 5.46 7.41
N ASN A 183 8.78 6.42 8.12
CA ASN A 183 8.98 6.35 9.57
C ASN A 183 7.67 6.58 10.36
N GLU A 184 6.64 7.14 9.72
CA GLU A 184 5.36 7.44 10.37
C GLU A 184 4.55 6.17 10.71
N ASP A 185 4.09 6.08 11.96
CA ASP A 185 3.24 5.00 12.47
C ASP A 185 1.77 5.24 12.07
N LYS A 186 1.45 5.08 10.78
CA LYS A 186 0.14 5.44 10.20
C LYS A 186 -1.05 4.65 10.76
N LEU A 187 -0.81 3.43 11.24
CA LEU A 187 -1.86 2.54 11.75
C LEU A 187 -2.01 2.60 13.27
N GLU A 188 -1.07 3.23 13.99
CA GLU A 188 -1.06 3.31 15.46
C GLU A 188 -1.34 1.94 16.13
N ILE A 189 -0.70 0.87 15.63
CA ILE A 189 -1.09 -0.51 15.96
C ILE A 189 -1.15 -0.79 17.48
N LYS A 190 -0.28 -0.15 18.25
CA LYS A 190 -0.26 -0.30 19.71
C LYS A 190 -1.58 0.14 20.34
N GLU A 191 -2.16 1.24 19.86
CA GLU A 191 -3.44 1.75 20.34
C GLU A 191 -4.57 0.79 19.96
N ILE A 192 -4.56 0.28 18.72
CA ILE A 192 -5.54 -0.71 18.26
C ILE A 192 -5.52 -1.96 19.16
N VAL A 193 -4.32 -2.51 19.44
CA VAL A 193 -4.16 -3.71 20.26
C VAL A 193 -4.59 -3.47 21.70
N ILE A 194 -4.20 -2.34 22.30
CA ILE A 194 -4.60 -1.98 23.67
C ILE A 194 -6.12 -1.80 23.77
N HIS A 195 -6.73 -1.13 22.79
CA HIS A 195 -8.18 -0.93 22.74
C HIS A 195 -8.92 -2.27 22.58
N ALA A 196 -8.46 -3.14 21.68
CA ALA A 196 -9.05 -4.47 21.47
C ALA A 196 -8.99 -5.32 22.74
N ALA A 197 -7.84 -5.36 23.41
CA ALA A 197 -7.67 -6.08 24.67
C ALA A 197 -8.57 -5.51 25.78
N SER A 198 -8.61 -4.18 25.92
CA SER A 198 -9.46 -3.51 26.92
C SER A 198 -10.95 -3.77 26.68
N SER A 199 -11.37 -3.81 25.41
CA SER A 199 -12.76 -4.13 25.04
C SER A 199 -13.11 -5.57 25.38
N ALA A 200 -12.24 -6.53 25.04
CA ALA A 200 -12.43 -7.93 25.37
C ALA A 200 -12.50 -8.17 26.90
N MET A 201 -11.65 -7.50 27.67
CA MET A 201 -11.69 -7.58 29.14
C MET A 201 -12.99 -7.03 29.73
N ARG A 202 -13.54 -5.95 29.16
CA ARG A 202 -14.81 -5.38 29.60
C ARG A 202 -15.98 -6.30 29.29
N GLU A 203 -15.98 -6.92 28.12
CA GLU A 203 -17.00 -7.90 27.72
C GLU A 203 -16.96 -9.14 28.62
N ALA A 204 -15.76 -9.69 28.88
CA ALA A 204 -15.59 -10.83 29.77
C ALA A 204 -16.07 -10.55 31.20
N LYS A 205 -15.86 -9.33 31.72
CA LYS A 205 -16.37 -8.91 33.04
C LYS A 205 -17.89 -8.79 33.09
N GLY A 206 -18.56 -8.54 31.96
CA GLY A 206 -20.03 -8.50 31.90
C GLY A 206 -20.70 -9.88 31.85
N LEU A 207 -19.91 -10.94 31.66
CA LEU A 207 -20.37 -12.33 31.64
C LEU A 207 -20.22 -13.06 32.98
N ILE A 208 -19.56 -12.43 33.97
CA ILE A 208 -19.33 -12.94 35.34
C ILE A 208 -20.21 -12.13 36.30
#